data_AF-A0A0D2LEJ3-F1
#
_entry.id   AF-A0A0D2LEJ3-F1
#
_cell.length_a   1.000
_cell.length_b   1.000
_cell.length_c   1.000
_cell.angle_alpha   90.00
_cell.angle_beta   90.00
_cell.angle_gamma   90.00
#
_symmetry.space_group_name_H-M   'P 1'
#
loop_
_entity.id
_entity.type
_entity.pdbx_description
1 polymer ?
#
loop_
_entity_poly.entity_id
_entity_poly.type
_entity_poly.pdbx_seq_one_letter_code
_entity_poly.pdbx_strand_id
1 'polypeptide(L)'
;MLTTLKTLRLPRRRALATVSSSIISQPPHPPPVPQPREDYFGDVPPLIDARVLQAAAKPHKAAIGDILKQYLSAAATVLDVVLPYEAMPTKDRRPRITDAAASCRNVVAVAHCVRDGLDHKVTLASGFALNVREGGEGTHETLIVTCAHSLEEIRNWPRMEAAAANPRTRGASGSFVIAGASGGLAVYPATRVVSALPHSDLLLLAAALPPGTVHALPVAPYPARAGAAVRAHFVVHEKPSAPGWDMWVGDTWGRWEAGKVLGYRDFAGRETEPGTYDALSHLLFTPLPTAGSSGGPILDEETGAVVGVMLGTRMDNRVEGVRGWGVPSESIFEMFSLPGLEGKK
;
A
#
# COMPACT_ATOMS: atom_id res chain seq x y z
N MET A 1 15.63 -46.94 -22.41
CA MET A 1 14.75 -46.43 -21.33
C MET A 1 15.41 -45.21 -20.71
N LEU A 2 15.05 -44.00 -21.16
CA LEU A 2 15.39 -42.76 -20.46
C LEU A 2 14.08 -42.20 -19.90
N THR A 3 13.96 -42.20 -18.58
CA THR A 3 12.84 -41.62 -17.83
C THR A 3 13.02 -40.11 -17.78
N THR A 4 12.27 -39.38 -18.60
CA THR A 4 12.19 -37.92 -18.56
C THR A 4 11.45 -37.49 -17.30
N LEU A 5 12.17 -36.98 -16.30
CA LEU A 5 11.58 -36.29 -15.14
C LEU A 5 10.86 -35.03 -15.64
N LYS A 6 9.53 -35.12 -15.77
CA LYS A 6 8.67 -33.95 -15.94
C LYS A 6 8.70 -33.17 -14.63
N THR A 7 9.45 -32.07 -14.61
CA THR A 7 9.38 -31.06 -13.57
C THR A 7 7.96 -30.48 -13.59
N LEU A 8 7.14 -30.86 -12.61
CA LEU A 8 5.83 -30.25 -12.37
C LEU A 8 6.05 -28.77 -12.06
N ARG A 9 5.82 -27.91 -13.06
CA ARG A 9 5.74 -26.46 -12.85
C ARG A 9 4.42 -26.18 -12.13
N LEU A 10 4.51 -25.78 -10.86
CA LEU A 10 3.36 -25.28 -10.10
C LEU A 10 2.82 -23.99 -10.75
N PRO A 11 1.50 -23.78 -10.80
CA PRO A 11 0.90 -22.55 -11.32
C PRO A 11 1.35 -21.34 -10.49
N ARG A 12 1.78 -20.27 -11.18
CA ARG A 12 2.21 -19.01 -10.56
C ARG A 12 0.98 -18.19 -10.18
N ARG A 13 0.51 -18.30 -8.93
CA ARG A 13 -0.48 -17.37 -8.35
C ARG A 13 0.18 -15.99 -8.17
N ARG A 14 -0.52 -14.92 -8.57
CA ARG A 14 -0.12 -13.54 -8.27
C ARG A 14 -0.29 -13.32 -6.76
N ALA A 15 0.78 -12.92 -6.07
CA ALA A 15 0.75 -12.63 -4.63
C ALA A 15 0.22 -11.21 -4.42
N LEU A 16 -1.06 -11.11 -4.09
CA LEU A 16 -1.65 -9.88 -3.59
C LEU A 16 -1.48 -9.81 -2.09
N ALA A 17 -1.14 -8.63 -1.59
CA ALA A 17 -1.04 -8.40 -0.16
C ALA A 17 -2.39 -8.74 0.51
N THR A 18 -2.35 -9.69 1.45
CA THR A 18 -3.50 -10.10 2.26
C THR A 18 -3.12 -9.96 3.73
N VAL A 19 -4.02 -9.40 4.53
CA VAL A 19 -3.79 -9.21 5.97
C VAL A 19 -3.80 -10.58 6.63
N SER A 20 -2.68 -10.97 7.23
CA SER A 20 -2.61 -12.17 8.09
C SER A 20 -3.11 -11.81 9.49
N SER A 21 -4.08 -12.56 10.00
CA SER A 21 -4.65 -12.36 11.32
C SER A 21 -3.75 -12.91 12.44
N SER A 22 -2.51 -12.47 12.54
CA SER A 22 -1.59 -12.90 13.60
C SER A 22 -1.47 -11.82 14.68
N ILE A 23 -2.43 -11.77 15.62
CA ILE A 23 -2.28 -11.17 16.97
C ILE A 23 -3.37 -11.66 17.98
N ILE A 24 -4.37 -12.47 17.60
CA ILE A 24 -5.36 -13.01 18.55
C ILE A 24 -5.54 -14.52 18.34
N SER A 25 -5.63 -15.28 19.44
CA SER A 25 -5.86 -16.73 19.50
C SER A 25 -6.90 -17.20 18.48
N GLN A 26 -6.51 -18.15 17.62
CA GLN A 26 -7.34 -18.69 16.55
C GLN A 26 -8.64 -19.32 17.12
N PRO A 27 -9.84 -18.81 16.78
CA PRO A 27 -11.08 -19.52 16.98
C PRO A 27 -11.17 -20.73 16.02
N PRO A 28 -12.03 -21.74 16.30
CA PRO A 28 -12.18 -22.91 15.44
C PRO A 28 -12.57 -22.49 14.01
N HIS A 29 -12.00 -23.21 13.04
CA HIS A 29 -11.99 -22.92 11.61
C HIS A 29 -13.32 -22.30 11.11
N PRO A 30 -13.30 -21.07 10.55
CA PRO A 30 -14.42 -20.59 9.76
C PRO A 30 -14.60 -21.48 8.52
N PRO A 31 -15.82 -21.53 7.94
CA PRO A 31 -16.02 -22.19 6.65
C PRO A 31 -15.03 -21.65 5.62
N PRO A 32 -14.57 -22.48 4.67
CA PRO A 32 -13.53 -22.08 3.74
C PRO A 32 -13.93 -20.78 3.04
N VAL A 33 -13.15 -19.73 3.29
CA VAL A 33 -13.17 -18.51 2.49
C VAL A 33 -13.05 -18.95 1.02
N PRO A 34 -13.83 -18.39 0.08
CA PRO A 34 -13.65 -18.69 -1.34
C PRO A 34 -12.18 -18.51 -1.67
N GLN A 35 -11.49 -19.61 -1.98
CA GLN A 35 -10.08 -19.53 -2.33
C GLN A 35 -9.94 -18.56 -3.50
N PRO A 36 -8.93 -17.67 -3.50
CA PRO A 36 -8.62 -16.89 -4.69
C PRO A 36 -8.48 -17.88 -5.86
N ARG A 37 -9.25 -17.67 -6.93
CA ARG A 37 -9.30 -18.56 -8.08
C ARG A 37 -7.89 -18.88 -8.55
N GLU A 38 -7.64 -20.17 -8.69
CA GLU A 38 -6.37 -20.77 -9.01
C GLU A 38 -6.23 -20.90 -10.52
N ASP A 39 -6.31 -19.81 -11.27
CA ASP A 39 -6.22 -19.85 -12.73
C ASP A 39 -5.34 -18.73 -13.27
N TYR A 40 -4.01 -18.95 -13.25
CA TYR A 40 -3.09 -18.26 -14.16
C TYR A 40 -2.39 -19.30 -15.03
N PHE A 41 -3.04 -19.65 -16.14
CA PHE A 41 -2.42 -20.37 -17.25
C PHE A 41 -1.90 -19.35 -18.28
N GLY A 42 -0.69 -18.86 -18.05
CA GLY A 42 0.03 -18.03 -19.01
C GLY A 42 1.53 -18.07 -18.73
N ASP A 43 2.34 -18.42 -19.74
CA ASP A 43 3.80 -18.41 -19.65
C ASP A 43 4.40 -16.99 -19.61
N VAL A 44 3.57 -15.95 -19.80
CA VAL A 44 3.97 -14.54 -19.81
C VAL A 44 3.63 -13.90 -18.46
N PRO A 45 4.61 -13.35 -17.71
CA PRO A 45 4.35 -12.61 -16.49
C PRO A 45 3.41 -11.42 -16.74
N PRO A 46 2.57 -11.04 -15.76
CA PRO A 46 1.86 -9.77 -15.76
C PRO A 46 2.73 -8.59 -16.21
N LEU A 47 2.12 -7.59 -16.86
CA LEU A 47 2.88 -6.44 -17.39
C LEU A 47 3.63 -5.71 -16.27
N ILE A 48 2.97 -5.50 -15.12
CA ILE A 48 3.61 -4.90 -13.95
C ILE A 48 4.82 -5.73 -13.50
N ASP A 49 4.64 -7.05 -13.29
CA ASP A 49 5.71 -7.93 -12.81
C ASP A 49 6.91 -7.91 -13.75
N ALA A 50 6.68 -8.00 -15.06
CA ALA A 50 7.73 -7.93 -16.06
C ALA A 50 8.51 -6.60 -15.97
N ARG A 51 7.82 -5.48 -15.77
CA ARG A 51 8.44 -4.15 -15.64
C ARG A 51 9.17 -3.97 -14.32
N VAL A 52 8.63 -4.49 -13.22
CA VAL A 52 9.28 -4.52 -11.91
C VAL A 52 10.56 -5.35 -11.97
N LEU A 53 10.52 -6.54 -12.56
CA LEU A 53 11.70 -7.40 -12.73
C LEU A 53 12.74 -6.75 -13.65
N GLN A 54 12.31 -6.05 -14.71
CA GLN A 54 13.21 -5.28 -15.58
C GLN A 54 13.87 -4.12 -14.81
N ALA A 55 13.12 -3.37 -14.02
CA ALA A 55 13.65 -2.30 -13.17
C ALA A 55 14.58 -2.87 -12.09
N ALA A 56 14.24 -4.03 -11.54
CA ALA A 56 15.05 -4.72 -10.56
C ALA A 56 16.36 -5.24 -11.13
N ALA A 57 16.48 -5.47 -12.44
CA ALA A 57 17.76 -5.81 -13.06
C ALA A 57 18.70 -4.61 -13.24
N LYS A 58 18.21 -3.36 -13.15
CA LYS A 58 19.03 -2.16 -13.34
C LYS A 58 19.94 -1.88 -12.13
N PRO A 59 21.16 -1.35 -12.33
CA PRO A 59 22.00 -0.84 -11.24
C PRO A 59 21.40 0.45 -10.65
N HIS A 60 21.88 0.87 -9.47
CA HIS A 60 21.49 2.11 -8.77
C HIS A 60 20.07 2.11 -8.14
N LYS A 61 19.82 1.15 -7.25
CA LYS A 61 18.65 1.12 -6.36
C LYS A 61 19.04 0.54 -5.01
N ALA A 62 18.26 0.81 -3.98
CA ALA A 62 18.39 0.11 -2.71
C ALA A 62 18.07 -1.38 -2.89
N ALA A 63 18.96 -2.25 -2.42
CA ALA A 63 18.68 -3.68 -2.42
C ALA A 63 17.53 -3.97 -1.45
N ILE A 64 16.71 -4.97 -1.75
CA ILE A 64 15.58 -5.33 -0.88
C ILE A 64 16.02 -5.64 0.56
N GLY A 65 17.20 -6.22 0.75
CA GLY A 65 17.75 -6.49 2.08
C GLY A 65 18.08 -5.21 2.86
N ASP A 66 18.48 -4.15 2.18
CA ASP A 66 18.75 -2.86 2.80
C ASP A 66 17.43 -2.14 3.13
N ILE A 67 16.43 -2.21 2.25
CA ILE A 67 15.06 -1.76 2.52
C ILE A 67 14.48 -2.46 3.76
N LEU A 68 14.65 -3.78 3.89
CA LEU A 68 14.18 -4.53 5.06
C LEU A 68 14.91 -4.15 6.35
N LYS A 69 16.23 -3.90 6.29
CA LYS A 69 16.97 -3.38 7.45
C LYS A 69 16.46 -2.01 7.85
N GLN A 70 16.23 -1.13 6.87
CA GLN A 70 15.67 0.20 7.11
C GLN A 70 14.26 0.12 7.69
N TYR A 71 13.40 -0.77 7.20
CA TYR A 71 12.07 -1.01 7.76
C TYR A 71 12.13 -1.32 9.26
N LEU A 72 13.04 -2.21 9.67
CA LEU A 72 13.21 -2.56 11.07
C LEU A 72 13.83 -1.42 11.90
N SER A 73 14.83 -0.71 11.36
CA SER A 73 15.50 0.38 12.08
C SER A 73 14.67 1.66 12.13
N ALA A 74 13.80 1.89 11.16
CA ALA A 74 12.94 3.07 11.05
C ALA A 74 11.57 2.87 11.73
N ALA A 75 11.36 1.73 12.41
CA ALA A 75 10.15 1.47 13.18
C ALA A 75 9.98 2.56 14.26
N ALA A 76 8.81 3.20 14.28
CA ALA A 76 8.47 4.33 15.16
C ALA A 76 9.42 5.54 15.02
N THR A 77 10.12 5.68 13.89
CA THR A 77 10.94 6.86 13.64
C THR A 77 10.07 8.06 13.28
N VAL A 78 10.23 9.14 14.05
CA VAL A 78 9.57 10.42 13.80
C VAL A 78 10.47 11.31 12.95
N LEU A 79 9.98 11.72 11.78
CA LEU A 79 10.67 12.62 10.88
C LEU A 79 10.71 14.03 11.46
N ASP A 80 11.85 14.72 11.33
CA ASP A 80 12.03 16.11 11.76
C ASP A 80 11.50 17.11 10.72
N VAL A 81 10.30 16.82 10.22
CA VAL A 81 9.52 17.68 9.32
C VAL A 81 8.05 17.56 9.69
N VAL A 82 7.28 18.60 9.40
CA VAL A 82 5.84 18.65 9.67
C VAL A 82 5.06 18.25 8.44
N LEU A 83 4.12 17.32 8.61
CA LEU A 83 3.09 17.04 7.62
C LEU A 83 2.01 18.14 7.69
N PRO A 84 1.68 18.85 6.60
CA PRO A 84 0.64 19.87 6.62
C PRO A 84 -0.73 19.32 7.03
N TYR A 85 -1.43 20.07 7.88
CA TYR A 85 -2.76 19.71 8.38
C TYR A 85 -3.81 20.18 7.37
N GLU A 86 -4.22 19.31 6.44
CA GLU A 86 -5.10 19.64 5.32
C GLU A 86 -6.51 19.05 5.51
N ALA A 87 -7.21 19.39 6.61
CA ALA A 87 -8.59 18.90 6.87
C ALA A 87 -9.63 19.46 5.88
N MET A 88 -9.44 20.72 5.44
CA MET A 88 -10.34 21.42 4.51
C MET A 88 -9.53 21.91 3.30
N PRO A 89 -9.05 21.01 2.44
CA PRO A 89 -8.20 21.38 1.32
C PRO A 89 -8.96 22.26 0.33
N THR A 90 -8.23 23.20 -0.28
CA THR A 90 -8.75 24.04 -1.37
C THR A 90 -9.19 23.17 -2.55
N LYS A 91 -10.08 23.69 -3.41
CA LYS A 91 -10.62 22.93 -4.55
C LYS A 91 -9.53 22.34 -5.45
N ASP A 92 -8.41 23.05 -5.62
CA ASP A 92 -7.29 22.60 -6.45
C ASP A 92 -6.43 21.51 -5.79
N ARG A 93 -6.47 21.41 -4.44
CA ARG A 93 -5.79 20.36 -3.68
C ARG A 93 -6.59 19.07 -3.62
N ARG A 94 -7.91 19.12 -3.85
CA ARG A 94 -8.78 17.94 -3.81
C ARG A 94 -8.48 17.00 -4.98
N PRO A 95 -8.39 15.69 -4.74
CA PRO A 95 -8.20 14.73 -5.81
C PRO A 95 -9.39 14.72 -6.77
N ARG A 96 -9.11 14.75 -8.08
CA ARG A 96 -10.13 14.62 -9.12
C ARG A 96 -10.46 13.13 -9.32
N ILE A 97 -11.47 12.65 -8.61
CA ILE A 97 -11.86 11.22 -8.58
C ILE A 97 -12.66 10.76 -9.82
N THR A 98 -13.30 11.68 -10.54
CA THR A 98 -14.12 11.38 -11.73
C THR A 98 -13.33 11.39 -13.04
N ASP A 99 -12.08 11.86 -13.00
CA ASP A 99 -11.19 11.90 -14.15
C ASP A 99 -10.19 10.74 -14.05
N ALA A 100 -10.33 9.75 -14.93
CA ALA A 100 -9.48 8.56 -14.94
C ALA A 100 -7.99 8.92 -15.03
N ALA A 101 -7.62 9.91 -15.85
CA ALA A 101 -6.23 10.30 -16.03
C ALA A 101 -5.66 10.95 -14.75
N ALA A 102 -6.47 11.73 -14.04
CA ALA A 102 -6.11 12.29 -12.75
C ALA A 102 -6.07 11.22 -11.64
N SER A 103 -6.98 10.25 -11.69
CA SER A 103 -7.03 9.12 -10.74
C SER A 103 -5.71 8.35 -10.72
N CYS A 104 -5.12 8.08 -11.89
CA CYS A 104 -3.82 7.40 -12.02
C CYS A 104 -2.64 8.15 -11.40
N ARG A 105 -2.79 9.45 -11.13
CA ARG A 105 -1.76 10.28 -10.49
C ARG A 105 -2.00 10.46 -8.99
N ASN A 106 -3.22 10.23 -8.51
CA ASN A 106 -3.58 10.35 -7.09
C ASN A 106 -3.16 9.12 -6.28
N VAL A 107 -3.20 7.94 -6.91
CA VAL A 107 -2.86 6.66 -6.29
C VAL A 107 -1.82 5.95 -7.16
N VAL A 108 -0.78 5.43 -6.54
CA VAL A 108 0.30 4.65 -7.17
C VAL A 108 0.21 3.18 -6.76
N ALA A 109 0.80 2.30 -7.56
CA ALA A 109 1.10 0.95 -7.11
C ALA A 109 2.49 0.93 -6.47
N VAL A 110 2.63 0.20 -5.36
CA VAL A 110 3.90 -0.07 -4.70
C VAL A 110 4.20 -1.56 -4.87
N ALA A 111 5.41 -1.87 -5.32
CA ALA A 111 5.85 -3.23 -5.55
C ALA A 111 7.09 -3.55 -4.74
N HIS A 112 7.05 -4.68 -4.03
CA HIS A 112 8.22 -5.26 -3.37
C HIS A 112 8.60 -6.54 -4.12
N CYS A 113 9.86 -6.64 -4.55
CA CYS A 113 10.32 -7.72 -5.41
C CYS A 113 11.58 -8.38 -4.85
N VAL A 114 11.57 -9.71 -4.81
CA VAL A 114 12.75 -10.53 -4.56
C VAL A 114 12.94 -11.49 -5.72
N ARG A 115 14.18 -11.67 -6.14
CA ARG A 115 14.58 -12.64 -7.15
C ARG A 115 15.67 -13.55 -6.61
N ASP A 116 15.52 -14.84 -6.86
CA ASP A 116 16.51 -15.89 -6.60
C ASP A 116 16.65 -16.79 -7.83
N GLY A 117 17.66 -16.50 -8.66
CA GLY A 117 17.86 -17.17 -9.94
C GLY A 117 16.69 -16.95 -10.92
N LEU A 118 15.98 -18.03 -11.22
CA LEU A 118 14.79 -18.03 -12.09
C LEU A 118 13.48 -17.78 -11.32
N ASP A 119 13.51 -17.96 -10.01
CA ASP A 119 12.36 -17.76 -9.15
C ASP A 119 12.31 -16.31 -8.67
N HIS A 120 11.11 -15.79 -8.54
CA HIS A 120 10.87 -14.44 -8.05
C HIS A 120 9.54 -14.37 -7.31
N LYS A 121 9.42 -13.37 -6.45
CA LYS A 121 8.17 -12.97 -5.82
C LYS A 121 8.02 -11.47 -5.97
N VAL A 122 6.85 -11.05 -6.46
CA VAL A 122 6.43 -9.65 -6.51
C VAL A 122 5.15 -9.57 -5.67
N THR A 123 5.17 -8.71 -4.65
CA THR A 123 3.98 -8.36 -3.87
C THR A 123 3.59 -6.93 -4.21
N LEU A 124 2.30 -6.71 -4.45
CA LEU A 124 1.75 -5.41 -4.84
C LEU A 124 0.83 -4.85 -3.76
N ALA A 125 0.91 -3.55 -3.58
CA ALA A 125 0.03 -2.72 -2.78
C ALA A 125 -0.30 -1.43 -3.53
N SER A 126 -1.28 -0.68 -3.04
CA SER A 126 -1.54 0.70 -3.40
C SER A 126 -0.78 1.64 -2.47
N GLY A 127 -0.60 2.88 -2.89
CA GLY A 127 -0.02 3.94 -2.07
C GLY A 127 -0.37 5.31 -2.60
N PHE A 128 -0.03 6.35 -1.86
CA PHE A 128 -0.25 7.73 -2.27
C PHE A 128 0.84 8.65 -1.74
N ALA A 129 1.05 9.76 -2.45
CA ALA A 129 2.10 10.72 -2.10
C ALA A 129 1.63 11.69 -1.01
N LEU A 130 2.53 12.07 -0.12
CA LEU A 130 2.32 13.11 0.88
C LEU A 130 2.89 14.46 0.42
N ASN A 131 2.26 15.54 0.88
CA ASN A 131 2.71 16.90 0.60
C ASN A 131 3.78 17.33 1.63
N VAL A 132 4.90 16.62 1.63
CA VAL A 132 6.04 16.90 2.53
C VAL A 132 7.25 17.24 1.68
N ARG A 133 7.90 18.33 2.03
CA ARG A 133 9.19 18.71 1.46
C ARG A 133 10.28 18.24 2.41
N GLU A 134 10.88 17.10 2.12
CA GLU A 134 12.05 16.62 2.85
C GLU A 134 13.32 17.08 2.10
N GLY A 135 14.21 17.79 2.79
CA GLY A 135 15.53 18.21 2.26
C GLY A 135 15.63 19.68 1.83
N GLY A 136 16.84 20.24 1.98
CA GLY A 136 17.23 21.53 1.40
C GLY A 136 17.39 21.47 -0.12
N GLU A 137 17.65 22.62 -0.76
CA GLU A 137 17.80 22.76 -2.22
C GLU A 137 18.66 21.63 -2.84
N GLY A 138 18.04 20.73 -3.62
CA GLY A 138 18.77 19.83 -4.53
C GLY A 138 18.27 18.39 -4.63
N THR A 139 17.62 17.83 -3.60
CA THR A 139 17.10 16.44 -3.63
C THR A 139 15.62 16.40 -3.29
N HIS A 140 14.75 16.44 -4.31
CA HIS A 140 13.31 16.39 -4.12
C HIS A 140 12.83 14.92 -4.12
N GLU A 141 12.94 14.24 -2.97
CA GLU A 141 12.30 12.94 -2.79
C GLU A 141 10.80 13.12 -2.58
N THR A 142 10.00 12.23 -3.15
CA THR A 142 8.56 12.14 -2.86
C THR A 142 8.32 11.06 -1.82
N LEU A 143 7.59 11.41 -0.76
CA LEU A 143 7.21 10.45 0.28
C LEU A 143 5.90 9.77 -0.08
N ILE A 144 5.91 8.43 -0.09
CA ILE A 144 4.77 7.57 -0.43
C ILE A 144 4.37 6.77 0.81
N VAL A 145 3.11 6.91 1.23
CA VAL A 145 2.48 6.05 2.24
C VAL A 145 1.91 4.81 1.57
N THR A 146 2.11 3.66 2.19
CA THR A 146 1.53 2.37 1.80
C THR A 146 1.39 1.45 3.02
N CYS A 147 0.90 0.22 2.84
CA CYS A 147 0.81 -0.77 3.90
C CYS A 147 2.14 -1.51 4.12
N ALA A 148 2.45 -1.85 5.37
CA ALA A 148 3.70 -2.52 5.73
C ALA A 148 3.69 -4.02 5.40
N HIS A 149 2.55 -4.69 5.52
CA HIS A 149 2.45 -6.14 5.39
C HIS A 149 2.83 -6.65 4.00
N SER A 150 2.74 -5.81 2.97
CA SER A 150 3.21 -6.15 1.62
C SER A 150 4.73 -6.39 1.59
N LEU A 151 5.50 -5.61 2.35
CA LEU A 151 6.93 -5.79 2.57
C LEU A 151 7.21 -6.95 3.53
N GLU A 152 6.38 -7.14 4.56
CA GLU A 152 6.50 -8.30 5.46
C GLU A 152 6.26 -9.63 4.75
N GLU A 153 5.37 -9.66 3.77
CA GLU A 153 5.12 -10.84 2.94
C GLU A 153 6.34 -11.24 2.11
N ILE A 154 7.14 -10.24 1.70
CA ILE A 154 8.44 -10.43 1.07
C ILE A 154 9.48 -10.89 2.08
N ARG A 155 9.54 -10.27 3.27
CA ARG A 155 10.44 -10.67 4.36
C ARG A 155 10.26 -12.15 4.74
N ASN A 156 9.00 -12.60 4.79
CA ASN A 156 8.63 -13.95 5.17
C ASN A 156 8.67 -14.96 4.01
N TRP A 157 9.12 -14.55 2.83
CA TRP A 157 9.26 -15.46 1.70
C TRP A 157 10.39 -16.47 1.97
N PRO A 158 10.17 -17.80 1.85
CA PRO A 158 11.14 -18.82 2.27
C PRO A 158 12.53 -18.72 1.63
N ARG A 159 12.63 -18.07 0.47
CA ARG A 159 13.89 -17.89 -0.27
C ARG A 159 14.55 -16.54 -0.06
N MET A 160 14.01 -15.71 0.83
CA MET A 160 14.54 -14.37 1.09
C MET A 160 15.99 -14.41 1.59
N GLU A 161 16.31 -15.34 2.50
CA GLU A 161 17.68 -15.50 3.02
C GLU A 161 18.66 -15.93 1.92
N ALA A 162 18.28 -16.92 1.10
CA ALA A 162 19.07 -17.38 -0.04
C ALA A 162 19.28 -16.27 -1.07
N ALA A 163 18.22 -15.52 -1.39
CA ALA A 163 18.27 -14.38 -2.31
C ALA A 163 19.18 -13.25 -1.80
N ALA A 164 19.18 -13.00 -0.49
CA ALA A 164 20.02 -11.99 0.15
C ALA A 164 21.49 -12.41 0.25
N ALA A 165 21.76 -13.70 0.44
CA ALA A 165 23.11 -14.26 0.52
C ALA A 165 23.81 -14.33 -0.84
N ASN A 166 23.06 -14.51 -1.93
CA ASN A 166 23.63 -14.66 -3.28
C ASN A 166 23.97 -13.30 -3.92
N PRO A 167 25.26 -12.96 -4.13
CA PRO A 167 25.66 -11.64 -4.66
C PRO A 167 25.13 -11.36 -6.07
N ARG A 168 24.88 -12.40 -6.87
CA ARG A 168 24.37 -12.27 -8.25
C ARG A 168 22.90 -11.85 -8.28
N THR A 169 22.13 -12.21 -7.27
CA THR A 169 20.69 -11.95 -7.17
C THR A 169 20.35 -10.84 -6.21
N ARG A 170 21.27 -10.49 -5.29
CA ARG A 170 21.13 -9.37 -4.36
C ARG A 170 20.85 -8.04 -5.07
N GLY A 171 21.46 -7.84 -6.22
CA GLY A 171 21.22 -6.67 -7.08
C GLY A 171 19.96 -6.76 -7.94
N ALA A 172 19.24 -7.89 -7.95
CA ALA A 172 18.07 -8.14 -8.79
C ALA A 172 16.73 -8.02 -8.04
N SER A 173 16.75 -7.41 -6.86
CA SER A 173 15.62 -7.29 -5.93
C SER A 173 15.52 -5.85 -5.43
N GLY A 174 14.33 -5.39 -5.04
CA GLY A 174 14.12 -4.02 -4.57
C GLY A 174 12.65 -3.69 -4.32
N SER A 175 12.41 -2.44 -3.90
CA SER A 175 11.07 -1.87 -3.76
C SER A 175 10.88 -0.74 -4.77
N PHE A 176 9.68 -0.59 -5.31
CA PHE A 176 9.39 0.29 -6.43
C PHE A 176 8.06 1.00 -6.27
N VAL A 177 8.02 2.25 -6.69
CA VAL A 177 6.80 3.05 -6.89
C VAL A 177 6.46 3.02 -8.37
N ILE A 178 5.22 2.69 -8.70
CA ILE A 178 4.75 2.55 -10.07
C ILE A 178 3.61 3.54 -10.29
N ALA A 179 3.83 4.48 -11.20
CA ALA A 179 2.83 5.47 -11.57
C ALA A 179 2.27 5.18 -12.97
N GLY A 180 0.99 5.50 -13.17
CA GLY A 180 0.38 5.49 -14.49
C GLY A 180 0.96 6.60 -15.35
N ALA A 181 1.41 6.27 -16.56
CA ALA A 181 1.80 7.24 -17.57
C ALA A 181 0.82 7.14 -18.73
N SER A 182 0.61 8.20 -19.52
CA SER A 182 -0.36 8.21 -20.64
C SER A 182 -0.18 6.99 -21.57
N GLY A 183 -1.02 5.96 -21.40
CA GLY A 183 -0.95 4.69 -22.15
C GLY A 183 0.13 3.69 -21.69
N GLY A 184 0.75 3.86 -20.52
CA GLY A 184 1.82 2.99 -20.03
C GLY A 184 2.01 3.04 -18.51
N LEU A 185 3.17 2.57 -18.05
CA LEU A 185 3.55 2.62 -16.63
C LEU A 185 5.01 3.02 -16.49
N ALA A 186 5.32 3.80 -15.46
CA ALA A 186 6.67 4.18 -15.11
C ALA A 186 7.02 3.55 -13.75
N VAL A 187 8.20 2.91 -13.66
CA VAL A 187 8.69 2.24 -12.45
C VAL A 187 9.88 3.01 -11.90
N TYR A 188 9.74 3.47 -10.66
CA TYR A 188 10.74 4.25 -9.95
C TYR A 188 11.22 3.46 -8.74
N PRO A 189 12.53 3.25 -8.53
CA PRO A 189 13.03 2.58 -7.33
C PRO A 189 12.74 3.43 -6.09
N ALA A 190 12.26 2.79 -5.03
CA ALA A 190 12.28 3.38 -3.70
C ALA A 190 13.75 3.53 -3.26
N THR A 191 14.10 4.69 -2.74
CA THR A 191 15.46 5.02 -2.30
C THR A 191 15.71 4.51 -0.88
N ARG A 192 14.72 4.64 0.00
CA ARG A 192 14.79 4.18 1.40
C ARG A 192 13.42 4.08 2.06
N VAL A 193 13.37 3.39 3.20
CA VAL A 193 12.30 3.54 4.20
C VAL A 193 12.64 4.73 5.10
N VAL A 194 11.73 5.69 5.22
CA VAL A 194 11.94 6.89 6.05
C VAL A 194 11.31 6.75 7.42
N SER A 195 10.19 6.04 7.52
CA SER A 195 9.50 5.71 8.76
C SER A 195 8.61 4.49 8.54
N ALA A 196 8.32 3.76 9.60
CA ALA A 196 7.40 2.64 9.58
C ALA A 196 6.65 2.54 10.91
N LEU A 197 5.38 2.16 10.84
CA LEU A 197 4.56 1.83 12.00
C LEU A 197 4.00 0.40 11.82
N PRO A 198 4.78 -0.65 12.13
CA PRO A 198 4.34 -2.03 11.94
C PRO A 198 3.02 -2.37 12.66
N HIS A 199 2.79 -1.80 13.85
CA HIS A 199 1.56 -2.00 14.62
C HIS A 199 0.31 -1.43 13.94
N SER A 200 0.47 -0.33 13.20
CA SER A 200 -0.57 0.28 12.39
C SER A 200 -0.48 -0.14 10.92
N ASP A 201 0.39 -1.10 10.60
CA ASP A 201 0.60 -1.61 9.25
C ASP A 201 0.88 -0.51 8.21
N LEU A 202 1.62 0.54 8.61
CA LEU A 202 2.00 1.66 7.73
C LEU A 202 3.49 1.64 7.43
N LEU A 203 3.81 1.98 6.17
CA LEU A 203 5.16 2.14 5.66
C LEU A 203 5.28 3.45 4.89
N LEU A 204 6.33 4.21 5.18
CA LEU A 204 6.64 5.46 4.48
C LEU A 204 7.94 5.29 3.69
N LEU A 205 7.82 5.36 2.36
CA LEU A 205 8.91 5.19 1.41
C LEU A 205 9.31 6.53 0.79
N ALA A 206 10.61 6.77 0.62
CA ALA A 206 11.10 7.82 -0.24
C ALA A 206 11.36 7.28 -1.66
N ALA A 207 11.04 8.08 -2.67
CA ALA A 207 11.38 7.79 -4.07
C ALA A 207 11.69 9.07 -4.83
N ALA A 208 12.69 9.02 -5.71
CA ALA A 208 13.01 10.13 -6.62
C ALA A 208 12.05 10.09 -7.83
N LEU A 209 10.96 10.87 -7.76
CA LEU A 209 9.96 10.96 -8.82
C LEU A 209 10.11 12.29 -9.58
N PRO A 210 10.04 12.29 -10.93
CA PRO A 210 9.96 13.53 -11.69
C PRO A 210 8.77 14.40 -11.25
N PRO A 211 8.91 15.74 -11.21
CA PRO A 211 7.81 16.62 -10.86
C PRO A 211 6.56 16.37 -11.72
N GLY A 212 5.39 16.32 -11.08
CA GLY A 212 4.11 16.08 -11.76
C GLY A 212 3.81 14.61 -12.09
N THR A 213 4.68 13.67 -11.70
CA THR A 213 4.42 12.21 -11.85
C THR A 213 3.23 11.79 -10.99
N VAL A 214 3.14 12.29 -9.77
CA VAL A 214 2.07 11.98 -8.80
C VAL A 214 1.53 13.27 -8.19
N HIS A 215 0.27 13.22 -7.75
CA HIS A 215 -0.36 14.28 -6.98
C HIS A 215 -0.34 13.89 -5.51
N ALA A 216 0.31 14.71 -4.68
CA ALA A 216 0.26 14.55 -3.24
C ALA A 216 -1.16 14.77 -2.73
N LEU A 217 -1.66 13.89 -1.87
CA LEU A 217 -3.02 14.00 -1.33
C LEU A 217 -3.03 14.81 -0.03
N PRO A 218 -4.05 15.66 0.18
CA PRO A 218 -4.24 16.36 1.44
C PRO A 218 -4.64 15.37 2.54
N VAL A 219 -4.00 15.44 3.71
CA VAL A 219 -4.28 14.53 4.84
C VAL A 219 -4.95 15.31 5.96
N ALA A 220 -6.09 14.82 6.43
CA ALA A 220 -6.76 15.37 7.60
C ALA A 220 -6.10 14.86 8.88
N PRO A 221 -5.76 15.71 9.86
CA PRO A 221 -5.30 15.27 11.18
C PRO A 221 -6.45 14.76 12.05
N TYR A 222 -7.70 14.85 11.57
CA TYR A 222 -8.89 14.50 12.30
C TYR A 222 -9.57 13.30 11.64
N PRO A 223 -9.74 12.19 12.37
CA PRO A 223 -10.53 11.05 11.91
C PRO A 223 -11.96 11.46 11.55
N ALA A 224 -12.49 10.89 10.47
CA ALA A 224 -13.88 11.12 10.07
C ALA A 224 -14.87 10.50 11.06
N ARG A 225 -16.06 11.07 11.23
CA ARG A 225 -17.08 10.52 12.12
C ARG A 225 -17.69 9.24 11.54
N ALA A 226 -18.22 8.38 12.42
CA ALA A 226 -19.06 7.27 11.97
C ALA A 226 -20.24 7.79 11.12
N GLY A 227 -20.53 7.08 10.03
CA GLY A 227 -21.52 7.48 9.04
C GLY A 227 -21.04 8.46 7.97
N ALA A 228 -19.84 9.06 8.12
CA ALA A 228 -19.27 9.96 7.12
C ALA A 228 -19.12 9.25 5.76
N ALA A 229 -19.48 9.94 4.68
CA ALA A 229 -19.37 9.44 3.33
C ALA A 229 -17.90 9.47 2.89
N VAL A 230 -17.43 8.36 2.31
CA VAL A 230 -16.03 8.21 1.89
C VAL A 230 -15.90 7.69 0.47
N ARG A 231 -14.70 7.91 -0.09
CA ARG A 231 -14.24 7.33 -1.35
C ARG A 231 -12.99 6.52 -1.12
N ALA A 232 -12.98 5.26 -1.56
CA ALA A 232 -11.81 4.38 -1.49
C ALA A 232 -11.43 3.93 -2.90
N HIS A 233 -10.12 3.93 -3.23
CA HIS A 233 -9.66 3.53 -4.55
C HIS A 233 -9.43 2.02 -4.62
N PHE A 234 -10.29 1.31 -5.36
CA PHE A 234 -10.21 -0.14 -5.51
C PHE A 234 -9.43 -0.53 -6.76
N VAL A 235 -8.71 -1.64 -6.66
CA VAL A 235 -7.81 -2.14 -7.71
C VAL A 235 -8.10 -3.60 -8.03
N VAL A 236 -8.08 -3.95 -9.30
CA VAL A 236 -8.22 -5.35 -9.77
C VAL A 236 -7.29 -5.65 -10.94
N HIS A 237 -6.97 -6.93 -11.13
CA HIS A 237 -6.08 -7.43 -12.18
C HIS A 237 -6.77 -8.02 -13.39
N GLU A 238 -8.10 -8.01 -13.40
CA GLU A 238 -8.92 -8.41 -14.54
C GLU A 238 -10.00 -7.37 -14.76
N LYS A 239 -10.28 -7.03 -16.03
CA LYS A 239 -11.24 -5.98 -16.36
C LYS A 239 -12.60 -6.40 -15.83
N PRO A 240 -13.19 -5.65 -14.90
CA PRO A 240 -14.53 -5.99 -14.46
C PRO A 240 -15.53 -5.72 -15.57
N SER A 241 -16.58 -6.53 -15.62
CA SER A 241 -17.74 -6.28 -16.48
C SER A 241 -18.57 -5.08 -15.99
N ALA A 242 -18.46 -4.74 -14.69
CA ALA A 242 -19.13 -3.59 -14.10
C ALA A 242 -18.61 -2.26 -14.70
N PRO A 243 -19.48 -1.24 -14.85
CA PRO A 243 -19.07 0.06 -15.39
C PRO A 243 -18.21 0.86 -14.39
N GLY A 244 -17.47 1.85 -14.90
CA GLY A 244 -16.69 2.79 -14.08
C GLY A 244 -15.29 2.29 -13.67
N TRP A 245 -14.83 1.17 -14.20
CA TRP A 245 -13.46 0.70 -14.03
C TRP A 245 -12.61 1.16 -15.20
N ASP A 246 -11.59 1.96 -14.90
CA ASP A 246 -10.66 2.49 -15.88
C ASP A 246 -9.30 1.82 -15.75
N MET A 247 -8.53 1.81 -16.83
CA MET A 247 -7.13 1.37 -16.75
C MET A 247 -6.37 2.29 -15.80
N TRP A 248 -5.75 1.70 -14.78
CA TRP A 248 -5.06 2.46 -13.74
C TRP A 248 -3.55 2.47 -13.96
N VAL A 249 -2.89 1.34 -13.71
CA VAL A 249 -1.44 1.17 -13.87
C VAL A 249 -1.17 -0.13 -14.61
N GLY A 250 -0.49 -0.05 -15.76
CA GLY A 250 -0.13 -1.24 -16.54
C GLY A 250 -1.35 -2.07 -16.95
N ASP A 251 -1.39 -3.33 -16.50
CA ASP A 251 -2.46 -4.31 -16.73
C ASP A 251 -3.50 -4.36 -15.60
N THR A 252 -3.68 -3.27 -14.85
CA THR A 252 -4.65 -3.20 -13.74
C THR A 252 -5.73 -2.16 -13.99
N TRP A 253 -6.87 -2.36 -13.33
CA TRP A 253 -8.01 -1.46 -13.37
C TRP A 253 -8.28 -0.86 -11.99
N GLY A 254 -8.61 0.42 -11.97
CA GLY A 254 -8.89 1.19 -10.78
C GLY A 254 -10.28 1.81 -10.84
N ARG A 255 -10.91 1.98 -9.66
CA ARG A 255 -12.16 2.72 -9.51
C ARG A 255 -12.24 3.35 -8.12
N TRP A 256 -12.72 4.58 -8.03
CA TRP A 256 -13.12 5.17 -6.75
C TRP A 256 -14.51 4.68 -6.36
N GLU A 257 -14.60 3.97 -5.25
CA GLU A 257 -15.84 3.43 -4.72
C GLU A 257 -16.43 4.32 -3.64
N ALA A 258 -17.76 4.47 -3.70
CA ALA A 258 -18.53 5.13 -2.67
C ALA A 258 -18.76 4.21 -1.46
N GLY A 259 -18.67 4.78 -0.27
CA GLY A 259 -19.10 4.09 0.93
C GLY A 259 -19.10 4.96 2.16
N LYS A 260 -18.97 4.34 3.34
CA LYS A 260 -19.10 5.05 4.62
C LYS A 260 -18.13 4.54 5.66
N VAL A 261 -17.69 5.44 6.55
CA VAL A 261 -17.09 5.06 7.82
C VAL A 261 -18.16 4.39 8.68
N LEU A 262 -17.84 3.23 9.23
CA LEU A 262 -18.73 2.50 10.14
C LEU A 262 -18.41 2.82 11.61
N GLY A 263 -17.14 3.01 11.93
CA GLY A 263 -16.68 3.30 13.29
C GLY A 263 -15.21 2.95 13.47
N TYR A 264 -14.76 2.98 14.72
CA TYR A 264 -13.38 2.73 15.08
C TYR A 264 -13.26 1.65 16.15
N ARG A 265 -12.06 1.08 16.22
CA ARG A 265 -11.66 0.17 17.28
C ARG A 265 -10.27 0.52 17.81
N ASP A 266 -10.02 0.22 19.06
CA ASP A 266 -8.65 0.17 19.61
C ASP A 266 -7.95 -1.16 19.26
N PHE A 267 -6.67 -1.30 19.65
CA PHE A 267 -5.91 -2.53 19.47
C PHE A 267 -6.51 -3.77 20.17
N ALA A 268 -7.32 -3.57 21.20
CA ALA A 268 -8.04 -4.65 21.89
C ALA A 268 -9.35 -5.03 21.18
N GLY A 269 -9.74 -4.33 20.11
CA GLY A 269 -10.98 -4.54 19.38
C GLY A 269 -12.21 -3.96 20.06
N ARG A 270 -12.05 -3.06 21.03
CA ARG A 270 -13.14 -2.34 21.68
C ARG A 270 -13.60 -1.19 20.80
N GLU A 271 -14.90 -0.87 20.84
CA GLU A 271 -15.44 0.28 20.12
C GLU A 271 -14.83 1.58 20.65
N THR A 272 -14.44 2.46 19.73
CA THR A 272 -13.90 3.78 20.07
C THR A 272 -14.52 4.84 19.16
N GLU A 273 -14.54 6.08 19.66
CA GLU A 273 -15.16 7.21 18.96
C GLU A 273 -14.15 8.35 18.77
N PRO A 274 -14.09 8.98 17.59
CA PRO A 274 -13.28 10.16 17.39
C PRO A 274 -13.69 11.30 18.34
N GLY A 275 -12.70 11.97 18.92
CA GLY A 275 -12.91 13.07 19.85
C GLY A 275 -13.06 12.65 21.32
N THR A 276 -12.93 11.36 21.63
CA THR A 276 -12.71 10.86 23.00
C THR A 276 -11.21 10.73 23.29
N TYR A 277 -10.87 10.32 24.51
CA TYR A 277 -9.49 10.01 24.90
C TYR A 277 -9.05 8.59 24.47
N ASP A 278 -9.87 7.88 23.70
CA ASP A 278 -9.59 6.52 23.27
C ASP A 278 -8.65 6.52 22.07
N ALA A 279 -7.73 5.54 22.02
CA ALA A 279 -6.87 5.34 20.87
C ALA A 279 -7.66 4.77 19.70
N LEU A 280 -7.59 5.40 18.52
CA LEU A 280 -8.22 4.89 17.30
C LEU A 280 -7.17 4.10 16.53
N SER A 281 -7.05 2.82 16.84
CA SER A 281 -6.08 1.96 16.15
C SER A 281 -6.57 1.54 14.78
N HIS A 282 -7.88 1.47 14.60
CA HIS A 282 -8.50 0.79 13.47
C HIS A 282 -9.74 1.50 12.97
N LEU A 283 -9.85 1.62 11.65
CA LEU A 283 -10.97 2.22 10.93
C LEU A 283 -11.78 1.13 10.22
N LEU A 284 -13.08 1.08 10.51
CA LEU A 284 -14.03 0.20 9.82
C LEU A 284 -14.79 1.00 8.76
N PHE A 285 -14.90 0.46 7.54
CA PHE A 285 -15.60 1.14 6.45
C PHE A 285 -16.28 0.17 5.49
N THR A 286 -17.11 0.74 4.61
CA THR A 286 -17.66 0.10 3.41
C THR A 286 -17.23 0.89 2.17
N PRO A 287 -17.14 0.28 0.98
CA PRO A 287 -17.40 -1.14 0.68
C PRO A 287 -16.19 -2.05 1.01
N LEU A 288 -16.34 -3.37 0.80
CA LEU A 288 -15.25 -4.33 1.01
C LEU A 288 -14.16 -4.12 -0.04
N PRO A 289 -12.92 -3.82 0.37
CA PRO A 289 -11.85 -3.58 -0.58
C PRO A 289 -11.40 -4.83 -1.30
N THR A 290 -11.01 -4.65 -2.56
CA THR A 290 -10.42 -5.70 -3.37
C THR A 290 -8.96 -5.94 -2.97
N ALA A 291 -8.49 -7.17 -3.17
CA ALA A 291 -7.08 -7.50 -2.98
C ALA A 291 -6.21 -6.64 -3.92
N GLY A 292 -5.17 -6.00 -3.38
CA GLY A 292 -4.33 -5.01 -4.09
C GLY A 292 -4.66 -3.55 -3.78
N SER A 293 -5.81 -3.25 -3.17
CA SER A 293 -6.18 -1.89 -2.74
C SER A 293 -5.54 -1.47 -1.41
N SER A 294 -4.89 -2.42 -0.73
CA SER A 294 -4.20 -2.19 0.54
C SER A 294 -3.09 -1.14 0.41
N GLY A 295 -2.93 -0.28 1.40
CA GLY A 295 -2.07 0.91 1.38
C GLY A 295 -2.68 2.11 0.64
N GLY A 296 -3.82 1.94 -0.02
CA GLY A 296 -4.52 3.03 -0.72
C GLY A 296 -5.23 4.01 0.23
N PRO A 297 -5.51 5.23 -0.22
CA PRO A 297 -6.18 6.24 0.61
C PRO A 297 -7.68 5.97 0.75
N ILE A 298 -8.24 6.36 1.90
CA ILE A 298 -9.67 6.55 2.15
C ILE A 298 -9.91 8.05 2.28
N LEU A 299 -10.69 8.61 1.36
CA LEU A 299 -10.98 10.03 1.29
C LEU A 299 -12.34 10.32 1.91
N ASP A 300 -12.44 11.41 2.67
CA ASP A 300 -13.74 11.98 3.02
C ASP A 300 -14.35 12.64 1.78
N GLU A 301 -15.60 12.29 1.47
CA GLU A 301 -16.26 12.70 0.23
C GLU A 301 -16.59 14.20 0.21
N GLU A 302 -16.85 14.80 1.37
CA GLU A 302 -17.21 16.22 1.50
C GLU A 302 -16.00 17.13 1.32
N THR A 303 -14.90 16.79 1.99
CA THR A 303 -13.69 17.61 2.06
C THR A 303 -12.68 17.25 0.99
N GLY A 304 -12.63 16.00 0.54
CA GLY A 304 -11.60 15.46 -0.35
C GLY A 304 -10.26 15.19 0.34
N ALA A 305 -10.20 15.26 1.67
CA ALA A 305 -9.00 14.93 2.45
C ALA A 305 -8.90 13.43 2.74
N VAL A 306 -7.69 12.91 2.85
CA VAL A 306 -7.42 11.55 3.33
C VAL A 306 -7.75 11.48 4.81
N VAL A 307 -8.67 10.59 5.17
CA VAL A 307 -9.11 10.34 6.55
C VAL A 307 -8.66 8.97 7.07
N GLY A 308 -8.15 8.11 6.19
CA GLY A 308 -7.54 6.84 6.57
C GLY A 308 -6.76 6.18 5.43
N VAL A 309 -6.12 5.06 5.77
CA VAL A 309 -5.41 4.18 4.84
C VAL A 309 -6.08 2.81 4.89
N MET A 310 -6.45 2.31 3.73
CA MET A 310 -7.10 1.01 3.56
C MET A 310 -6.07 -0.11 3.71
N LEU A 311 -6.38 -1.14 4.47
CA LEU A 311 -5.49 -2.28 4.72
C LEU A 311 -6.03 -3.60 4.16
N GLY A 312 -7.34 -3.80 4.16
CA GLY A 312 -7.96 -5.01 3.62
C GLY A 312 -9.36 -5.25 4.15
N THR A 313 -9.73 -6.51 4.33
CA THR A 313 -11.00 -6.91 4.95
C THR A 313 -10.75 -7.56 6.29
N ARG A 314 -11.69 -7.42 7.23
CA ARG A 314 -11.65 -8.09 8.52
C ARG A 314 -13.05 -8.60 8.88
N MET A 315 -13.12 -9.78 9.50
CA MET A 315 -14.34 -10.24 10.16
C MET A 315 -14.53 -9.44 11.44
N ASP A 316 -15.59 -8.63 11.53
CA ASP A 316 -15.82 -7.78 12.70
C ASP A 316 -16.44 -8.61 13.83
N ASN A 317 -17.60 -9.21 13.58
CA ASN A 317 -18.19 -10.22 14.45
C ASN A 317 -19.10 -11.16 13.62
N ARG A 318 -19.56 -12.26 14.23
CA ARG A 318 -20.39 -13.27 13.54
C ARG A 318 -21.74 -12.74 13.04
N VAL A 319 -22.21 -11.60 13.56
CA VAL A 319 -23.52 -11.03 13.25
C VAL A 319 -23.43 -10.02 12.11
N GLU A 320 -22.46 -9.11 12.19
CA GLU A 320 -22.24 -8.01 11.25
C GLU A 320 -21.39 -8.43 10.04
N GLY A 321 -20.66 -9.53 10.15
CA GLY A 321 -19.91 -10.14 9.05
C GLY A 321 -18.58 -9.46 8.73
N VAL A 322 -18.21 -9.49 7.45
CA VAL A 322 -16.95 -8.94 6.94
C VAL A 322 -17.11 -7.45 6.66
N ARG A 323 -16.12 -6.65 7.05
CA ARG A 323 -16.05 -5.20 6.81
C ARG A 323 -14.73 -4.80 6.16
N GLY A 324 -14.71 -3.63 5.54
CA GLY A 324 -13.48 -2.97 5.14
C GLY A 324 -12.69 -2.55 6.38
N TRP A 325 -11.38 -2.72 6.32
CA TRP A 325 -10.44 -2.52 7.40
C TRP A 325 -9.34 -1.55 6.97
N GLY A 326 -9.06 -0.57 7.81
CA GLY A 326 -8.01 0.41 7.59
C GLY A 326 -7.45 0.96 8.89
N VAL A 327 -6.59 1.96 8.77
CA VAL A 327 -6.09 2.78 9.88
C VAL A 327 -6.50 4.23 9.68
N PRO A 328 -6.77 4.96 10.77
CA PRO A 328 -7.07 6.38 10.66
C PRO A 328 -5.85 7.18 10.18
N SER A 329 -6.14 8.31 9.55
CA SER A 329 -5.13 9.27 9.06
C SER A 329 -4.24 9.82 10.18
N GLU A 330 -4.71 9.84 11.44
CA GLU A 330 -3.91 10.27 12.59
C GLU A 330 -2.63 9.44 12.76
N SER A 331 -2.67 8.15 12.45
CA SER A 331 -1.48 7.29 12.49
C SER A 331 -0.42 7.71 11.48
N ILE A 332 -0.78 8.44 10.41
CA ILE A 332 0.22 9.01 9.50
C ILE A 332 1.01 10.10 10.21
N PHE A 333 0.35 10.94 11.03
CA PHE A 333 0.98 12.04 11.75
C PHE A 333 1.95 11.58 12.84
N GLU A 334 1.79 10.35 13.37
CA GLU A 334 2.76 9.75 14.29
C GLU A 334 4.16 9.58 13.67
N MET A 335 4.28 9.58 12.34
CA MET A 335 5.56 9.51 11.63
C MET A 335 6.24 10.88 11.46
N PHE A 336 5.60 11.98 11.88
CA PHE A 336 6.06 13.35 11.65
C PHE A 336 6.14 14.16 12.94
N SER A 337 6.98 15.19 12.94
CA SER A 337 7.05 16.11 14.06
C SER A 337 5.79 16.96 14.13
N LEU A 338 5.36 17.26 15.36
CA LEU A 338 4.22 18.16 15.57
C LEU A 338 4.63 19.61 15.24
N PRO A 339 3.70 20.43 14.76
CA PRO A 339 3.94 21.85 14.53
C PRO A 339 4.52 22.54 15.79
N GLY A 340 5.64 23.26 15.64
CA GLY A 340 6.30 23.99 16.73
C GLY A 340 7.30 23.17 17.56
N LEU A 341 7.51 21.90 17.21
CA LEU A 341 8.52 21.00 17.79
C LEU A 341 9.67 20.68 16.83
N GLU A 342 9.74 21.32 15.67
CA GLU A 342 10.80 21.09 14.68
C GLU A 342 12.17 21.42 15.29
N GLY A 343 13.16 20.55 15.07
CA GLY A 343 14.54 20.73 15.54
C GLY A 343 14.72 20.69 17.07
N LYS A 344 13.68 20.37 17.85
CA LYS A 344 13.77 20.12 19.30
C LYS A 344 14.01 18.63 19.54
N LYS A 345 15.23 18.17 19.28
CA LYS A 345 15.73 16.85 19.69
C LYS A 345 16.83 17.01 20.71
#